data_AF-A0A2E4AT75-F1
#
_entry.id   AF-A0A2E4AT75-F1
#
_cell.length_a   1.000
_cell.length_b   1.000
_cell.length_c   1.000
_cell.angle_alpha   90.00
_cell.angle_beta   90.00
_cell.angle_gamma   90.00
#
_symmetry.space_group_name_H-M   'P 1'
#
loop_
_entity.id
_entity.type
_entity.pdbx_description
1 polymer ?
#
loop_
_entity_poly.entity_id
_entity_poly.type
_entity_poly.pdbx_seq_one_letter_code
_entity_poly.pdbx_strand_id
1 'polypeptide(L)'
;MRNALMSKQTTSAQPDTAHRPAPQHPAGADIVMLKDGQTRVSCHGDDGALGHPLIWLTAETQPDGSASVTCPYCSRIFQRPIAG
;
A
#
# COMPACT_ATOMS: atom_id res chain seq x y z
N MET A 1 -42.36 3.74 -53.43
CA MET A 1 -40.91 4.01 -53.37
C MET A 1 -40.60 4.26 -51.90
N ARG A 2 -39.82 3.39 -51.24
CA ARG A 2 -39.70 3.30 -49.77
C ARG A 2 -38.67 4.31 -49.24
N ASN A 3 -39.10 5.14 -48.30
CA ASN A 3 -38.29 5.94 -47.38
C ASN A 3 -37.30 5.07 -46.58
N ALA A 4 -36.10 5.57 -46.28
CA ALA A 4 -35.54 5.67 -44.92
C ALA A 4 -34.07 6.12 -44.93
N LEU A 5 -33.77 7.11 -44.09
CA LEU A 5 -32.43 7.52 -43.69
C LEU A 5 -31.74 6.38 -42.90
N MET A 6 -30.45 6.17 -43.11
CA MET A 6 -29.60 5.46 -42.14
C MET A 6 -28.34 6.27 -41.84
N SER A 7 -28.37 6.93 -40.69
CA SER A 7 -27.23 7.57 -40.03
C SER A 7 -26.13 6.54 -39.76
N LYS A 8 -24.91 6.89 -40.15
CA LYS A 8 -23.67 6.18 -39.80
C LYS A 8 -23.58 6.06 -38.27
N GLN A 9 -23.80 4.87 -37.75
CA GLN A 9 -23.64 4.58 -36.33
C GLN A 9 -22.15 4.51 -36.02
N THR A 10 -21.65 5.55 -35.34
CA THR A 10 -20.37 5.56 -34.66
C THR A 10 -20.39 4.47 -33.60
N THR A 11 -19.72 3.35 -33.85
CA THR A 11 -19.43 2.36 -32.82
C THR A 11 -18.36 2.96 -31.91
N SER A 12 -18.80 3.62 -30.84
CA SER A 12 -17.95 4.01 -29.74
C SER A 12 -17.54 2.72 -29.04
N ALA A 13 -16.32 2.25 -29.34
CA ALA A 13 -15.68 1.21 -28.55
C ALA A 13 -15.53 1.75 -27.12
N GLN A 14 -16.38 1.27 -26.23
CA GLN A 14 -16.24 1.50 -24.79
C GLN A 14 -14.88 0.91 -24.39
N PRO A 15 -14.02 1.63 -23.65
CA PRO A 15 -12.82 1.00 -23.12
C PRO A 15 -13.27 -0.09 -22.17
N ASP A 16 -12.92 -1.33 -22.50
CA ASP A 16 -13.00 -2.48 -21.62
C ASP A 16 -12.56 -2.03 -20.24
N THR A 17 -13.51 -1.98 -19.31
CA THR A 17 -13.23 -1.77 -17.91
C THR A 17 -12.63 -3.08 -17.43
N ALA A 18 -11.39 -3.33 -17.85
CA ALA A 18 -10.53 -4.36 -17.30
C ALA A 18 -10.66 -4.23 -15.80
N HIS A 19 -11.01 -5.35 -15.18
CA HIS A 19 -11.19 -5.54 -13.76
C HIS A 19 -9.97 -4.98 -13.02
N ARG A 20 -9.97 -3.68 -12.73
CA ARG A 20 -8.92 -3.03 -11.97
C ARG A 20 -9.14 -3.53 -10.56
N PRO A 21 -8.26 -4.41 -10.02
CA PRO A 21 -8.36 -4.73 -8.61
C PRO A 21 -8.33 -3.39 -7.89
N ALA A 22 -9.27 -3.17 -6.98
CA ALA A 22 -9.13 -2.08 -6.01
C ALA A 22 -7.69 -2.12 -5.48
N PRO A 23 -7.04 -0.97 -5.19
CA PRO A 23 -5.76 -1.00 -4.53
C PRO A 23 -5.91 -1.91 -3.31
N GLN A 24 -5.28 -3.08 -3.33
CA GLN A 24 -5.42 -4.07 -2.26
C GLN A 24 -4.66 -3.65 -0.99
N HIS A 25 -4.30 -2.37 -0.91
CA HIS A 25 -3.76 -1.76 0.29
C HIS A 25 -4.97 -1.17 1.03
N PRO A 26 -5.35 -1.71 2.21
CA PRO A 26 -6.24 -0.98 3.07
C PRO A 26 -5.66 0.44 3.23
N ALA A 27 -6.51 1.45 3.12
CA ALA A 27 -6.11 2.86 3.17
C ALA A 27 -5.50 3.30 4.52
N GLY A 28 -5.30 2.37 5.45
CA GLY A 28 -4.45 2.53 6.62
C GLY A 28 -3.10 1.88 6.35
N ALA A 29 -2.03 2.66 6.44
CA ALA A 29 -0.70 2.07 6.58
C ALA A 29 -0.77 1.03 7.72
N ASP A 30 -0.26 -0.17 7.47
CA ASP A 30 -0.17 -1.19 8.52
C ASP A 30 0.84 -0.69 9.55
N ILE A 31 0.36 -0.25 10.73
CA ILE A 31 1.21 0.29 11.79
C ILE A 31 1.48 -0.80 12.82
N VAL A 32 2.76 -1.09 13.05
CA VAL A 32 3.25 -2.04 14.05
C VAL A 32 3.94 -1.26 15.18
N MET A 33 3.55 -1.55 16.42
CA MET A 33 4.16 -0.91 17.60
C MET A 33 5.45 -1.62 18.00
N LEU A 34 6.54 -0.85 18.11
CA LEU A 34 7.81 -1.30 18.65
C LEU A 34 7.77 -1.27 20.18
N LYS A 35 8.47 -2.21 20.82
CA LYS A 35 8.64 -2.24 22.28
C LYS A 35 9.57 -1.12 22.76
N ASP A 36 9.49 -0.77 24.04
CA ASP A 36 10.43 0.17 24.65
C ASP A 36 11.89 -0.28 24.48
N GLY A 37 12.75 0.66 24.09
CA GLY A 37 14.15 0.41 23.77
C GLY A 37 14.39 -0.41 22.49
N GLN A 38 13.35 -0.86 21.79
CA GLN A 38 13.50 -1.57 20.52
C GLN A 38 13.82 -0.59 19.38
N THR A 39 15.00 -0.75 18.81
CA THR A 39 15.46 0.02 17.64
C THR A 39 15.64 -0.84 16.40
N ARG A 40 15.50 -2.17 16.52
CA ARG A 40 15.68 -3.10 15.41
C ARG A 40 14.48 -4.01 15.26
N VAL A 41 13.98 -4.11 14.05
CA VAL A 41 12.77 -4.87 13.72
C VAL A 41 12.96 -5.68 12.44
N SER A 42 12.44 -6.90 12.42
CA SER A 42 12.37 -7.70 11.20
C SER A 42 11.01 -7.48 10.53
N CYS A 43 11.03 -7.16 9.24
CA CYS A 43 9.82 -7.15 8.44
C CYS A 43 9.82 -8.40 7.57
N HIS A 44 8.78 -9.22 7.73
CA HIS A 44 8.45 -10.30 6.83
C HIS A 44 7.34 -9.74 5.94
N GLY A 45 7.63 -9.49 4.67
CA GLY A 45 6.57 -9.20 3.71
C GLY A 45 5.76 -10.46 3.53
N ASP A 46 4.45 -10.39 3.74
CA ASP A 46 3.52 -11.51 3.50
C ASP A 46 3.61 -12.00 2.05
N ASP A 47 3.15 -13.22 1.77
CA ASP A 47 3.20 -13.89 0.44
C ASP A 47 2.33 -13.19 -0.66
N GLY A 48 1.85 -11.98 -0.39
CA GLY A 48 1.11 -11.17 -1.35
C GLY A 48 2.00 -10.58 -2.46
N ALA A 49 1.37 -9.92 -3.43
CA ALA A 49 2.07 -9.37 -4.60
C ALA A 49 3.15 -8.31 -4.30
N LEU A 50 3.12 -7.68 -3.11
CA LEU A 50 4.17 -6.77 -2.62
C LEU A 50 5.01 -7.37 -1.47
N GLY A 51 4.94 -8.68 -1.29
CA GLY A 51 5.78 -9.42 -0.35
C GLY A 51 7.26 -9.21 -0.61
N HIS A 52 8.07 -9.30 0.44
CA HIS A 52 9.52 -9.22 0.34
C HIS A 52 10.18 -10.22 1.29
N PRO A 53 11.40 -10.70 0.97
CA PRO A 53 12.18 -11.53 1.88
C PRO A 53 12.39 -10.85 3.23
N LEU A 54 12.69 -11.62 4.27
CA LEU A 54 13.01 -11.06 5.59
C LEU A 54 14.10 -9.98 5.46
N ILE A 55 13.77 -8.76 5.87
CA ILE A 55 14.74 -7.68 6.04
C ILE A 55 14.77 -7.20 7.48
N TRP A 56 15.87 -6.56 7.84
CA TRP A 56 16.01 -5.86 9.11
C TRP A 56 15.98 -4.36 8.88
N LEU A 57 15.14 -3.67 9.64
CA LEU A 57 15.02 -2.22 9.66
C LEU A 57 15.52 -1.70 11.01
N THR A 58 16.13 -0.53 10.99
CA THR A 58 16.55 0.18 12.19
C THR A 58 15.66 1.41 12.36
N ALA A 59 14.91 1.46 13.46
CA ALA A 59 14.15 2.63 13.86
C ALA A 59 15.04 3.56 14.69
N GLU A 60 15.20 4.80 14.22
CA GLU A 60 15.97 5.81 14.92
C GLU A 60 15.15 6.33 16.11
N THR A 61 15.79 6.36 17.28
CA THR A 61 15.17 6.93 18.49
C THR A 61 15.35 8.44 18.47
N GLN A 62 14.23 9.15 18.49
CA GLN A 62 14.18 10.59 18.60
C GLN A 62 14.49 11.05 20.03
N PRO A 63 14.89 12.32 20.23
CA PRO A 63 15.22 12.85 21.56
C PRO A 63 14.07 12.82 22.56
N ASP A 64 12.83 12.85 22.08
CA ASP A 64 11.62 12.74 22.90
C ASP A 64 11.35 11.29 23.34
N GLY A 65 12.14 10.33 22.84
CA GLY A 65 12.00 8.91 23.11
C GLY A 65 11.16 8.16 22.08
N SER A 66 10.53 8.83 21.12
CA SER A 66 9.78 8.15 20.04
C SER A 66 10.71 7.47 19.03
N ALA A 67 10.20 6.55 18.22
CA ALA A 67 10.95 5.95 17.11
C ALA A 67 10.02 5.61 15.94
N SER A 68 10.50 5.68 14.70
CA SER A 68 9.71 5.26 13.53
C SER A 68 10.60 4.79 12.37
N VAL A 69 10.15 3.79 11.63
CA VAL A 69 10.76 3.35 10.36
C VAL A 69 9.71 2.72 9.45
N THR A 70 9.79 3.03 8.15
CA THR A 70 8.87 2.48 7.14
C THR A 70 9.57 1.41 6.33
N CYS A 71 8.90 0.26 6.13
CA CYS A 71 9.39 -0.76 5.21
C CYS A 71 9.28 -0.26 3.76
N PRO A 72 10.36 -0.27 2.97
CA PRO A 72 10.34 0.23 1.59
C PRO A 72 9.58 -0.66 0.61
N TYR A 73 9.16 -1.86 1.01
CA TYR A 73 8.51 -2.83 0.13
C TYR A 73 7.00 -2.91 0.36
N CYS A 74 6.58 -3.17 1.60
CA CYS A 74 5.16 -3.34 1.93
C CYS A 74 4.53 -2.09 2.55
N SER A 75 5.29 -0.99 2.67
CA SER A 75 4.84 0.30 3.24
C SER A 75 4.31 0.22 4.69
N ARG A 76 4.61 -0.87 5.39
CA ARG A 76 4.32 -1.06 6.82
C ARG A 76 5.17 -0.10 7.66
N ILE A 77 4.55 0.56 8.63
CA ILE A 77 5.21 1.54 9.51
C ILE A 77 5.45 0.86 10.86
N PHE A 78 6.69 0.86 11.32
CA PHE A 78 7.05 0.39 12.65
C PHE A 78 7.34 1.61 13.52
N GLN A 79 6.55 1.84 14.56
CA GLN A 79 6.71 3.03 15.38
C GLN A 79 6.59 2.77 16.88
N ARG A 80 7.18 3.64 17.66
CA ARG A 80 7.02 3.74 19.12
C ARG A 80 6.68 5.19 19.45
N PRO A 81 5.49 5.48 19.98
CA PRO A 81 5.19 6.80 20.49
C PRO A 81 6.00 7.07 21.76
N ILE A 82 6.07 8.35 22.15
CA ILE A 82 6.60 8.75 23.45
C ILE A 82 5.85 8.04 24.58
N ALA A 83 6.59 7.30 25.41
CA ALA A 83 6.07 6.76 26.66
C ALA A 83 6.00 7.93 27.66
N GLY A 84 4.78 8.37 27.96
CA GLY A 84 4.53 9.43 28.94
C GLY A 84 4.80 9.00 30.38
#